data_AF-A0A7J0BZ18-F1
#
_entry.id   AF-A0A7J0BZ18-F1
#
_cell.length_a   1.000
_cell.length_b   1.000
_cell.length_c   1.000
_cell.angle_alpha   90.00
_cell.angle_beta   90.00
_cell.angle_gamma   90.00
#
_symmetry.space_group_name_H-M   'P 1'
#
loop_
_entity.id
_entity.type
_entity.pdbx_description
1 polymer ?
#
loop_
_entity_poly.entity_id
_entity_poly.type
_entity_poly.pdbx_seq_one_letter_code
_entity_poly.pdbx_strand_id
1 'polypeptide(L)'
;MPPGPPTDEPNIYEEYVMPAGSSPRRERQYEHVKESAEKRGTPEGRAKEIAARTVNKERARAGEAKNPGKTSTRDPKSASQRGGMRSHSGAQGPTRDQLYEEAKKKNVEGRSTMNKEQLLKAVGR
;
A
#
# COMPACT_ATOMS: atom_id res chain seq x y z
N MET A 1 20.34 32.90 34.07
CA MET A 1 19.99 31.77 33.18
C MET A 1 19.21 30.78 34.02
N PRO A 2 17.94 30.49 33.71
CA PRO A 2 17.22 29.43 34.41
C PRO A 2 17.85 28.07 34.06
N PRO A 3 17.92 27.12 35.02
CA PRO A 3 18.38 25.76 34.73
C PRO A 3 17.42 25.11 33.72
N GLY A 4 17.99 24.42 32.73
CA GLY A 4 17.21 23.65 31.75
C GLY A 4 16.35 22.59 32.44
N PRO A 5 15.21 22.21 31.83
CA PRO A 5 14.31 21.23 32.42
C PRO A 5 15.03 19.88 32.60
N PRO A 6 14.68 19.10 33.65
CA PRO A 6 15.27 17.80 33.93
C PRO A 6 14.98 16.83 32.76
N THR A 7 16.02 16.11 32.31
CA THR A 7 15.98 15.22 31.12
C THR A 7 15.36 13.85 31.37
N ASP A 8 14.62 13.67 32.46
CA ASP A 8 13.91 12.42 32.78
C ASP A 8 12.46 12.44 32.23
N GLU A 9 12.23 13.09 31.09
CA GLU A 9 10.97 12.93 30.38
C GLU A 9 11.02 11.57 29.64
N PRO A 10 10.09 10.65 29.93
CA PRO A 10 10.01 9.40 29.19
C PRO A 10 9.84 9.73 27.72
N ASN A 11 10.71 9.15 26.90
CA ASN A 11 10.73 9.31 25.46
C ASN A 11 9.33 9.00 24.88
N ILE A 12 8.56 10.05 24.57
CA ILE A 12 7.20 9.97 24.01
C ILE A 12 7.15 9.20 22.67
N TYR A 13 8.30 8.88 22.09
CA TYR A 13 8.43 8.05 20.89
C TYR A 13 8.44 6.53 21.17
N GLU A 14 8.51 6.11 22.43
CA GLU A 14 8.73 4.69 22.81
C GLU A 14 7.43 3.97 23.24
N GLU A 15 6.41 4.69 23.70
CA GLU A 15 5.16 4.11 24.23
C GLU A 15 4.14 3.72 23.13
N TYR A 16 4.35 4.18 21.89
CA TYR A 16 3.33 4.09 20.83
C TYR A 16 3.46 2.89 19.87
N VAL A 17 4.14 1.83 20.30
CA VAL A 17 4.62 0.78 19.36
C VAL A 17 3.71 -0.43 19.28
N MET A 18 2.76 -0.65 20.21
CA MET A 18 1.84 -1.78 20.11
C MET A 18 0.39 -1.40 20.38
N PRO A 19 -0.56 -1.86 19.55
CA PRO A 19 -1.96 -1.52 19.73
C PRO A 19 -2.53 -2.24 20.95
N ALA A 20 -2.78 -1.52 22.05
CA ALA A 20 -3.24 -2.06 23.33
C ALA A 20 -4.44 -3.02 23.19
N GLY A 21 -4.33 -4.23 23.76
CA GLY A 21 -5.34 -5.29 23.66
C GLY A 21 -5.31 -6.07 22.34
N SER A 22 -4.13 -6.18 21.72
CA SER A 22 -3.89 -7.02 20.55
C SER A 22 -4.00 -8.50 20.89
N SER A 23 -4.75 -9.27 20.11
CA SER A 23 -4.66 -10.74 20.16
C SER A 23 -3.35 -11.20 19.51
N PRO A 24 -2.88 -12.45 19.75
CA PRO A 24 -1.66 -12.98 19.12
C PRO A 24 -1.65 -12.88 17.59
N ARG A 25 -2.84 -12.86 16.97
CA ARG A 25 -3.01 -12.63 15.53
C ARG A 25 -2.64 -11.20 15.12
N ARG A 26 -3.03 -10.20 15.92
CA ARG A 26 -2.79 -8.77 15.65
C ARG A 26 -1.34 -8.39 15.87
N GLU A 27 -0.67 -9.04 16.81
CA GLU A 27 0.78 -8.89 17.04
C GLU A 27 1.58 -9.36 15.84
N ARG A 28 1.31 -10.57 15.33
CA ARG A 28 1.97 -11.06 14.11
C ARG A 28 1.72 -10.16 12.91
N GLN A 29 0.52 -9.61 12.81
CA GLN A 29 0.17 -8.68 11.73
C GLN A 29 0.93 -7.36 11.84
N TYR A 30 1.09 -6.84 13.06
CA TYR A 30 1.89 -5.65 13.31
C TYR A 30 3.33 -5.85 12.83
N GLU A 31 3.98 -6.93 13.29
CA GLU A 31 5.36 -7.24 12.91
C GLU A 31 5.51 -7.42 11.40
N HIS A 32 4.60 -8.14 10.75
CA HIS A 32 4.65 -8.34 9.30
C HIS A 32 4.52 -7.02 8.52
N VAL A 33 3.66 -6.09 8.97
CA VAL A 33 3.50 -4.78 8.31
C VAL A 33 4.71 -3.89 8.57
N LYS A 34 5.25 -3.89 9.79
CA LYS A 34 6.47 -3.17 10.16
C LYS A 34 7.64 -3.63 9.29
N GLU A 35 7.93 -4.94 9.29
CA GLU A 35 9.02 -5.53 8.52
C GLU A 35 8.84 -5.28 7.02
N SER A 36 7.61 -5.37 6.49
CA SER A 36 7.35 -5.06 5.08
C SER A 36 7.60 -3.58 4.74
N ALA A 37 7.30 -2.66 5.64
CA ALA A 37 7.57 -1.23 5.45
C ALA A 37 9.07 -0.94 5.51
N GLU A 38 9.80 -1.55 6.45
CA GLU A 38 11.26 -1.44 6.57
C GLU A 38 11.97 -1.99 5.33
N LYS A 39 11.56 -3.17 4.83
CA LYS A 39 12.09 -3.74 3.58
C LYS A 39 11.90 -2.83 2.36
N ARG A 40 10.92 -1.92 2.39
CA ARG A 40 10.69 -0.91 1.33
C ARG A 40 11.48 0.38 1.55
N GLY A 41 12.34 0.44 2.57
CA GLY A 41 13.15 1.61 2.91
C GLY A 41 12.44 2.63 3.81
N THR A 42 11.35 2.25 4.48
CA THR A 42 10.68 3.14 5.43
C THR A 42 11.49 3.18 6.73
N PRO A 43 11.78 4.36 7.32
CA PRO A 43 12.47 4.45 8.59
C PRO A 43 11.64 3.81 9.72
N GLU A 44 12.31 3.18 10.68
CA GLU A 44 11.70 2.34 11.72
C GLU A 44 10.53 3.02 12.45
N GLY A 45 10.68 4.27 12.89
CA GLY A 45 9.61 5.00 13.57
C GLY A 45 8.34 5.14 12.72
N ARG A 46 8.51 5.39 11.41
CA ARG A 46 7.40 5.48 10.46
C ARG A 46 6.84 4.10 10.10
N ALA A 47 7.68 3.06 10.06
CA ALA A 47 7.23 1.68 9.86
C ALA A 47 6.34 1.20 11.02
N LYS A 48 6.73 1.51 12.27
CA LYS A 48 5.93 1.28 13.48
C LYS A 48 4.59 2.00 13.42
N GLU A 49 4.58 3.29 13.04
CA GLU A 49 3.35 4.07 12.88
C GLU A 49 2.41 3.45 11.81
N ILE A 50 2.96 3.05 10.66
CA ILE A 50 2.19 2.41 9.58
C ILE A 50 1.59 1.08 10.07
N ALA A 51 2.37 0.27 10.77
CA ALA A 51 1.93 -1.00 11.32
C ALA A 51 0.80 -0.81 12.35
N ALA A 52 1.00 0.10 13.32
CA ALA A 52 0.00 0.41 14.34
C ALA A 52 -1.31 0.91 13.72
N ARG A 53 -1.23 1.84 12.76
CA ARG A 53 -2.40 2.40 12.08
C ARG A 53 -3.16 1.35 11.27
N THR A 54 -2.44 0.46 10.61
CA THR A 54 -3.02 -0.63 9.82
C THR A 54 -3.77 -1.61 10.72
N VAL A 55 -3.12 -2.07 11.79
CA VAL A 55 -3.72 -3.03 12.73
C VAL A 55 -4.90 -2.41 13.48
N ASN A 56 -4.79 -1.16 13.94
CA ASN A 56 -5.90 -0.46 14.61
C ASN A 56 -7.12 -0.29 13.70
N LYS A 57 -6.91 0.00 12.41
CA LYS A 57 -8.01 0.07 11.44
C LYS A 57 -8.73 -1.27 11.29
N GLU A 58 -8.00 -2.37 11.28
CA GLU A 58 -8.61 -3.70 11.19
C GLU A 58 -9.33 -4.12 12.47
N ARG A 59 -8.74 -3.83 13.64
CA ARG A 59 -9.39 -4.06 14.94
C ARG A 59 -10.70 -3.30 15.05
N ALA A 60 -10.71 -2.03 14.65
CA ALA A 60 -11.93 -1.21 14.66
C ALA A 60 -13.04 -1.77 13.77
N ARG A 61 -12.68 -2.39 12.63
CA ARG A 61 -13.65 -3.03 11.74
C ARG A 61 -14.14 -4.39 12.21
N ALA A 62 -13.26 -5.15 12.87
CA ALA A 62 -13.60 -6.44 13.45
C ALA A 62 -14.39 -6.31 14.77
N GLY A 63 -14.62 -5.08 15.26
CA GLY A 63 -15.27 -4.85 16.56
C GLY A 63 -14.35 -5.10 17.76
N GLU A 64 -13.05 -5.33 17.53
CA GLU A 64 -12.05 -5.62 18.56
C GLU A 64 -11.50 -4.34 19.24
N ALA A 65 -11.86 -3.16 18.73
CA ALA A 65 -11.43 -1.88 19.30
C ALA A 65 -12.45 -1.37 20.32
N LYS A 66 -11.99 -1.03 21.52
CA LYS A 66 -12.82 -0.43 22.58
C LYS A 66 -13.46 0.90 22.13
N ASN A 67 -12.70 1.71 21.40
CA ASN A 67 -13.14 3.02 20.88
C ASN A 67 -12.90 3.10 19.36
N PRO A 68 -13.80 2.55 18.52
CA PRO A 68 -13.62 2.55 17.08
C PRO A 68 -13.92 3.95 16.50
N GLY A 69 -12.96 4.50 15.75
CA GLY A 69 -13.18 5.74 15.00
C GLY A 69 -14.22 5.55 13.89
N LYS A 70 -15.13 6.52 13.72
CA LYS A 70 -16.21 6.49 12.71
C LYS A 70 -15.70 6.26 11.28
N THR A 71 -14.52 6.78 10.94
CA THR A 71 -13.89 6.62 9.62
C THR A 71 -13.33 5.21 9.39
N SER A 72 -12.90 4.53 10.46
CA SER A 72 -12.38 3.17 10.38
C SER A 72 -13.48 2.15 10.07
N THR A 73 -14.69 2.37 10.61
CA THR A 73 -15.85 1.50 10.46
C THR A 73 -16.74 1.85 9.26
N ARG A 74 -16.86 3.12 8.87
CA ARG A 74 -17.66 3.53 7.69
C ARG A 74 -17.04 3.22 6.34
N ASP A 75 -15.70 3.10 6.27
CA ASP A 75 -15.03 2.78 5.01
C ASP A 75 -15.38 1.33 4.60
N PRO A 76 -16.15 1.13 3.51
CA PRO A 76 -16.74 -0.17 3.19
C PRO A 76 -15.70 -1.21 2.75
N LYS A 77 -14.47 -0.80 2.39
CA LYS A 77 -13.43 -1.71 1.85
C LYS A 77 -12.14 -1.61 2.65
N SER A 78 -11.55 -2.74 3.02
CA SER A 78 -10.27 -2.77 3.74
C SER A 78 -9.12 -2.41 2.80
N ALA A 79 -7.96 -2.07 3.36
CA ALA A 79 -6.77 -1.83 2.53
C ALA A 79 -6.43 -3.07 1.68
N SER A 80 -6.55 -4.27 2.27
CA SER A 80 -6.38 -5.55 1.57
C SER A 80 -7.44 -5.76 0.46
N GLN A 81 -8.72 -5.53 0.74
CA GLN A 81 -9.78 -5.65 -0.27
C GLN A 81 -9.60 -4.68 -1.44
N ARG A 82 -9.14 -3.45 -1.18
CA ARG A 82 -8.79 -2.48 -2.24
C ARG A 82 -7.61 -2.94 -3.07
N GLY A 83 -6.57 -3.48 -2.43
CA GLY A 83 -5.41 -4.07 -3.11
C GLY A 83 -5.82 -5.22 -4.02
N GLY A 84 -6.61 -6.16 -3.50
CA GLY A 84 -7.15 -7.31 -4.23
C GLY A 84 -7.96 -6.91 -5.47
N MET A 85 -8.87 -5.94 -5.33
CA MET A 85 -9.65 -5.43 -6.47
C MET A 85 -8.80 -4.78 -7.56
N ARG A 86 -7.63 -4.21 -7.22
CA ARG A 86 -6.71 -3.58 -8.19
C ARG A 86 -5.70 -4.56 -8.75
N SER A 87 -5.41 -5.66 -8.06
CA SER A 87 -4.48 -6.69 -8.53
C SER A 87 -5.08 -7.61 -9.60
N HIS A 88 -6.41 -7.73 -9.68
CA HIS A 88 -7.07 -8.59 -10.67
C HIS A 88 -7.17 -7.97 -12.08
N SER A 89 -6.79 -6.71 -12.27
CA SER A 89 -6.86 -6.03 -13.57
C SER A 89 -5.76 -6.44 -14.55
N GLY A 90 -4.78 -7.26 -14.12
CA GLY A 90 -3.67 -7.75 -14.95
C GLY A 90 -2.86 -6.65 -15.64
N ALA A 91 -1.80 -7.04 -16.36
CA ALA A 91 -1.25 -6.16 -17.39
C ALA A 91 -2.17 -6.23 -18.61
N GLN A 92 -2.78 -5.13 -19.05
CA GLN A 92 -3.70 -5.09 -20.22
C GLN A 92 -2.97 -5.21 -21.58
N GLY A 93 -1.82 -5.90 -21.59
CA GLY A 93 -0.89 -5.93 -22.69
C GLY A 93 -0.25 -4.57 -22.99
N PRO A 94 0.54 -4.50 -24.08
CA PRO A 94 1.15 -3.24 -24.53
C PRO A 94 0.10 -2.19 -24.87
N THR A 95 0.43 -0.91 -24.68
CA THR A 95 -0.43 0.20 -25.11
C THR A 95 -0.42 0.33 -26.64
N ARG A 96 -1.42 1.02 -27.22
CA ARG A 96 -1.45 1.29 -28.66
C ARG A 96 -0.16 1.97 -29.13
N ASP A 97 0.37 2.88 -28.32
CA ASP A 97 1.58 3.64 -28.65
C ASP A 97 2.83 2.76 -28.62
N GLN A 98 2.93 1.83 -27.67
CA GLN A 98 4.01 0.83 -27.66
C GLN A 98 3.97 -0.04 -28.92
N LEU A 99 2.77 -0.48 -29.34
CA LEU A 99 2.59 -1.26 -30.56
C LEU A 99 2.84 -0.41 -31.82
N TYR A 100 2.49 0.88 -31.80
CA TYR A 100 2.75 1.81 -32.90
C TYR A 100 4.25 2.04 -33.10
N GLU A 101 5.01 2.24 -32.03
CA GLU A 101 6.46 2.39 -32.10
C GLU A 101 7.15 1.09 -32.54
N GLU A 102 6.66 -0.08 -32.10
CA GLU A 102 7.14 -1.37 -32.58
C GLU A 102 6.81 -1.57 -34.07
N ALA A 103 5.61 -1.23 -34.50
CA ALA A 103 5.19 -1.25 -35.91
C ALA A 103 6.02 -0.28 -36.77
N LYS A 104 6.38 0.89 -36.22
CA LYS A 104 7.27 1.86 -36.87
C LYS A 104 8.68 1.29 -37.03
N LYS A 105 9.24 0.65 -36.00
CA LYS A 105 10.56 -0.02 -36.06
C LYS A 105 10.57 -1.16 -37.08
N LYS A 106 9.45 -1.88 -37.23
CA LYS A 106 9.27 -2.96 -38.23
C LYS A 106 8.85 -2.46 -39.61
N ASN A 107 8.78 -1.15 -39.83
CA ASN A 107 8.35 -0.52 -41.09
C ASN A 107 6.97 -1.02 -41.58
N VAL A 108 6.03 -1.24 -40.67
CA VAL A 108 4.65 -1.61 -41.02
C VAL A 108 3.95 -0.42 -41.71
N GLU A 109 3.50 -0.64 -42.93
CA GLU A 109 2.70 0.31 -43.70
C GLU A 109 1.29 0.41 -43.13
N GLY A 110 0.68 1.61 -43.19
CA GLY A 110 -0.64 1.85 -42.62
C GLY A 110 -0.72 1.85 -41.08
N ARG A 111 0.41 1.70 -40.36
CA ARG A 111 0.46 1.72 -38.88
C ARG A 111 -0.27 2.89 -38.20
N SER A 112 -0.36 4.06 -38.84
CA SER A 112 -1.05 5.24 -38.30
C SER A 112 -2.56 5.14 -38.33
N THR A 113 -3.13 4.35 -39.24
CA THR A 113 -4.57 4.11 -39.33
C THR A 113 -5.00 2.87 -38.55
N MET A 114 -4.05 2.03 -38.12
CA MET A 114 -4.34 0.81 -37.37
C MET A 114 -4.79 1.08 -35.92
N ASN A 115 -5.79 0.33 -35.47
CA ASN A 115 -6.21 0.30 -34.06
C ASN A 115 -5.28 -0.60 -33.22
N LYS A 116 -5.51 -0.67 -31.90
CA LYS A 116 -4.66 -1.44 -30.97
C LYS A 116 -4.55 -2.92 -31.36
N GLU A 117 -5.65 -3.53 -31.78
CA GLU A 117 -5.71 -4.96 -32.16
C GLU A 117 -4.99 -5.24 -33.48
N GLN A 118 -5.18 -4.35 -34.46
CA GLN A 118 -4.50 -4.42 -35.75
C GLN A 118 -2.99 -4.24 -35.60
N LEU A 119 -2.56 -3.30 -34.74
CA LEU A 119 -1.14 -3.12 -34.42
C LEU A 119 -0.56 -4.35 -33.71
N LEU A 120 -1.29 -4.95 -32.76
CA LEU A 120 -0.93 -6.22 -32.09
C LEU A 120 -0.64 -7.33 -33.11
N LYS A 121 -1.58 -7.54 -34.04
CA LYS A 121 -1.45 -8.54 -35.10
C LYS A 121 -0.31 -8.21 -36.06
N ALA A 122 -0.13 -6.94 -36.43
CA ALA A 122 0.90 -6.49 -37.35
C ALA A 122 2.32 -6.63 -36.76
N VAL A 123 2.48 -6.52 -35.43
CA VAL A 123 3.77 -6.73 -34.76
C VAL A 123 4.01 -8.18 -34.33
N GLY A 124 3.06 -9.09 -34.56
CA GLY A 124 3.19 -10.52 -34.25
C GLY A 124 3.03 -10.84 -32.76
N ARG A 125 2.08 -10.19 -32.09
CA ARG A 125 1.69 -10.47 -30.71
C ARG A 125 0.25 -10.93 -30.58
#